data_AF-A0A939HZK7-F1
#
_entry.id   AF-A0A939HZK7-F1
#
_cell.length_a   1.000
_cell.length_b   1.000
_cell.length_c   1.000
_cell.angle_alpha   90.00
_cell.angle_beta   90.00
_cell.angle_gamma   90.00
#
_symmetry.space_group_name_H-M   'P 1'
#
loop_
_entity.id
_entity.type
_entity.pdbx_description
1 polymer ?
#
loop_
_entity_poly.entity_id
_entity_poly.type
_entity_poly.pdbx_seq_one_letter_code
_entity_poly.pdbx_strand_id
1 'polypeptide(L)'
;MTEGKKFFLASGILEIGLMLILFYPAWRDFWSPIGEIPGTTQVLRGARKPLVMKGGDPYIRALMRTISASESNYPQPYGVLYGGEQAEDLSSHPDKCVTIVTGPNRVNCTTAAGRYQFLTTTWIEKARIYHPRPWRFLLWESYSFEPQYQDAVMHEWLSDYYAWGADIPQLLRQGEWDYVFRLLSGTWTSLGYGIESNSMTPYLPQIYQQVLAEEL
;
A
#
# COMPACT_ATOMS: atom_id res chain seq x y z
N MET A 1 -32.77 -52.61 -63.84
CA MET A 1 -34.19 -52.24 -63.72
C MET A 1 -34.47 -52.09 -62.23
N THR A 2 -35.01 -50.98 -61.70
CA THR A 2 -35.49 -49.75 -62.36
C THR A 2 -35.47 -48.56 -61.38
N GLU A 3 -35.48 -47.35 -61.94
CA GLU A 3 -35.83 -46.00 -61.41
C GLU A 3 -36.26 -45.76 -59.93
N GLY A 4 -36.11 -44.58 -59.31
CA GLY A 4 -35.47 -43.33 -59.76
C GLY A 4 -36.40 -42.13 -60.05
N LYS A 5 -36.92 -41.43 -59.01
CA LYS A 5 -37.40 -40.00 -58.96
C LYS A 5 -37.42 -39.56 -57.46
N LYS A 6 -37.24 -38.33 -56.94
CA LYS A 6 -36.91 -36.92 -57.35
C LYS A 6 -38.00 -35.86 -57.06
N PHE A 7 -37.56 -34.70 -56.52
CA PHE A 7 -38.28 -33.45 -56.12
C PHE A 7 -39.16 -33.57 -54.83
N PHE A 8 -39.10 -32.72 -53.79
CA PHE A 8 -39.12 -31.23 -53.64
C PHE A 8 -40.53 -30.62 -53.85
N LEU A 9 -41.04 -29.62 -53.09
CA LEU A 9 -40.49 -28.66 -52.09
C LEU A 9 -41.36 -28.64 -50.78
N ALA A 10 -41.27 -27.66 -49.87
CA ALA A 10 -40.21 -27.32 -48.88
C ALA A 10 -40.59 -26.05 -48.06
N SER A 11 -40.41 -26.00 -46.73
CA SER A 11 -40.43 -24.76 -45.92
C SER A 11 -39.80 -24.93 -44.52
N GLY A 12 -39.28 -23.84 -43.92
CA GLY A 12 -38.73 -23.81 -42.56
C GLY A 12 -37.31 -23.23 -42.46
N ILE A 13 -37.18 -21.94 -42.15
CA ILE A 13 -35.89 -21.25 -41.98
C ILE A 13 -35.56 -21.14 -40.48
N LEU A 14 -34.36 -21.54 -40.08
CA LEU A 14 -33.58 -20.77 -39.11
C LEU A 14 -32.07 -21.04 -39.28
N GLU A 15 -31.31 -19.97 -39.47
CA GLU A 15 -29.85 -20.00 -39.47
C GLU A 15 -29.32 -19.85 -38.03
N ILE A 16 -28.25 -20.58 -37.69
CA ILE A 16 -27.10 -19.99 -37.00
C ILE A 16 -25.85 -20.60 -37.65
N GLY A 17 -25.15 -19.81 -38.46
CA GLY A 17 -23.87 -20.20 -39.07
C GLY A 17 -22.68 -19.97 -38.12
N LEU A 18 -21.53 -20.57 -38.45
CA LEU A 18 -20.25 -20.13 -37.90
C LEU A 18 -20.02 -18.67 -38.30
N MET A 19 -19.92 -17.76 -37.33
CA MET A 19 -19.38 -16.42 -37.59
C MET A 19 -17.88 -16.39 -37.25
N LEU A 20 -17.10 -15.87 -38.18
CA LEU A 20 -15.64 -15.97 -38.20
C LEU A 20 -14.95 -15.04 -37.18
N ILE A 21 -13.73 -15.42 -36.83
CA ILE A 21 -12.78 -14.68 -36.00
C ILE A 21 -12.55 -13.27 -36.58
N LEU A 22 -13.19 -12.26 -35.99
CA LEU A 22 -12.83 -10.85 -36.05
C LEU A 22 -13.16 -10.21 -34.67
N PHE A 23 -12.50 -9.08 -34.36
CA PHE A 23 -12.58 -8.36 -33.08
C PHE A 23 -12.07 -9.13 -31.84
N TYR A 24 -10.75 -9.31 -31.74
CA TYR A 24 -10.07 -9.46 -30.45
C TYR A 24 -8.81 -8.57 -30.27
N PRO A 25 -8.95 -7.23 -30.28
CA PRO A 25 -7.99 -6.32 -29.65
C PRO A 25 -8.66 -5.56 -28.48
N ALA A 26 -8.93 -6.25 -27.38
CA ALA A 26 -9.51 -5.66 -26.16
C ALA A 26 -9.02 -6.28 -24.83
N TRP A 27 -8.15 -7.30 -24.90
CA TRP A 27 -7.64 -8.06 -23.74
C TRP A 27 -6.12 -8.12 -23.68
N ARG A 28 -5.41 -7.47 -24.63
CA ARG A 28 -3.94 -7.48 -24.70
C ARG A 28 -3.31 -6.27 -24.01
N ASP A 29 -4.09 -5.20 -23.82
CA ASP A 29 -3.59 -3.91 -23.29
C ASP A 29 -3.72 -3.80 -21.76
N PHE A 30 -4.49 -4.71 -21.12
CA PHE A 30 -4.62 -4.81 -19.66
C PHE A 30 -3.31 -5.23 -18.96
N TRP A 31 -2.37 -5.82 -19.71
CA TRP A 31 -0.99 -6.06 -19.27
C TRP A 31 -0.02 -5.16 -20.05
N SER A 32 -0.08 -3.85 -19.77
CA SER A 32 1.00 -2.93 -20.11
C SER A 32 2.13 -3.06 -19.08
N PRO A 33 3.30 -3.65 -19.42
CA PRO A 33 4.41 -3.76 -18.48
C PRO A 33 4.98 -2.36 -18.22
N ILE A 34 4.88 -1.89 -16.97
CA ILE A 34 5.42 -0.60 -16.51
C ILE A 34 4.87 0.59 -17.33
N GLY A 35 3.54 0.73 -17.41
CA GLY A 35 2.92 1.97 -17.87
C GLY A 35 3.31 3.14 -16.96
N GLU A 36 3.88 4.21 -17.53
CA GLU A 36 4.33 5.38 -16.75
C GLU A 36 3.17 6.03 -15.98
N ILE A 37 3.29 6.13 -14.65
CA ILE A 37 2.31 6.83 -13.81
C ILE A 37 2.35 8.33 -14.18
N PRO A 38 1.27 8.93 -14.72
CA PRO A 38 1.32 10.32 -15.18
C PRO A 38 1.72 11.28 -14.06
N GLY A 39 2.79 12.05 -14.27
CA GLY A 39 3.34 12.97 -13.25
C GLY A 39 4.25 12.32 -12.20
N THR A 40 4.93 11.21 -12.53
CA THR A 40 5.81 10.40 -11.64
C THR A 40 6.60 11.18 -10.56
N THR A 41 7.19 12.33 -10.88
CA THR A 41 8.02 13.14 -9.95
C THR A 41 7.22 13.79 -8.82
N GLN A 42 5.94 14.06 -9.00
CA GLN A 42 5.07 14.65 -7.97
C GLN A 42 4.29 13.57 -7.21
N VAL A 43 3.91 12.49 -7.88
CA VAL A 43 3.12 11.38 -7.33
C VAL A 43 3.93 10.51 -6.36
N LEU A 44 5.26 10.39 -6.52
CA LEU A 44 6.07 9.39 -5.81
C LEU A 44 7.03 9.95 -4.74
N ARG A 45 6.71 11.09 -4.12
CA ARG A 45 7.61 11.81 -3.20
C ARG A 45 7.95 11.02 -1.93
N GLY A 46 6.97 10.39 -1.30
CA GLY A 46 7.16 9.49 -0.15
C GLY A 46 7.78 8.15 -0.56
N ALA A 47 7.29 7.55 -1.66
CA ALA A 47 7.75 6.26 -2.17
C ALA A 47 9.23 6.24 -2.57
N ARG A 48 9.73 7.30 -3.22
CA ARG A 48 11.11 7.42 -3.72
C ARG A 48 12.14 7.81 -2.67
N LYS A 49 11.73 8.12 -1.44
CA LYS A 49 12.69 8.34 -0.34
C LYS A 49 13.18 6.97 0.12
N PRO A 50 14.50 6.66 0.07
CA PRO A 50 15.00 5.38 0.57
C PRO A 50 14.63 5.18 2.04
N LEU A 51 14.59 3.93 2.50
CA LEU A 51 14.56 3.64 3.92
C LEU A 51 15.92 3.98 4.56
N VAL A 52 15.89 4.54 5.76
CA VAL A 52 17.09 4.80 6.57
C VAL A 52 17.63 3.48 7.13
N MET A 53 16.76 2.54 7.54
CA MET A 53 17.19 1.19 7.95
C MET A 53 17.92 0.44 6.82
N LYS A 54 18.85 -0.44 7.20
CA LYS A 54 19.66 -1.27 6.30
C LYS A 54 19.40 -2.75 6.58
N GLY A 55 19.38 -3.56 5.53
CA GLY A 55 18.83 -4.92 5.61
C GLY A 55 17.31 -4.90 5.86
N GLY A 56 16.78 -6.04 6.28
CA GLY A 56 15.33 -6.31 6.30
C GLY A 56 14.87 -6.97 5.00
N ASP A 57 13.66 -7.52 5.02
CA ASP A 57 13.04 -8.22 3.89
C ASP A 57 12.66 -7.23 2.77
N PRO A 58 13.11 -7.42 1.52
CA PRO A 58 12.84 -6.48 0.44
C PRO A 58 11.35 -6.31 0.11
N TYR A 59 10.52 -7.34 0.35
CA TYR A 59 9.08 -7.27 0.14
C TYR A 59 8.40 -6.39 1.21
N ILE A 60 8.81 -6.53 2.48
CA ILE A 60 8.35 -5.64 3.56
C ILE A 60 8.87 -4.21 3.35
N ARG A 61 10.13 -4.04 2.94
CA ARG A 61 10.71 -2.73 2.63
C ARG A 61 9.98 -2.02 1.48
N ALA A 62 9.58 -2.77 0.45
CA ALA A 62 8.74 -2.27 -0.63
C ALA A 62 7.34 -1.85 -0.12
N LEU A 63 6.69 -2.68 0.70
CA LEU A 63 5.41 -2.39 1.33
C LEU A 63 5.48 -1.11 2.19
N MET A 64 6.52 -0.95 3.01
CA MET A 64 6.78 0.26 3.80
C MET A 64 6.87 1.51 2.93
N ARG A 65 7.55 1.43 1.78
CA ARG A 65 7.65 2.54 0.83
C ARG A 65 6.30 2.85 0.15
N THR A 66 5.45 1.86 -0.08
CA THR A 66 4.07 2.03 -0.55
C THR A 66 3.15 2.64 0.51
N ILE A 67 3.23 2.22 1.78
CA ILE A 67 2.49 2.86 2.89
C ILE A 67 2.89 4.34 2.98
N SER A 68 4.20 4.64 2.94
CA SER A 68 4.71 6.01 2.91
C SER A 68 4.27 6.81 1.67
N ALA A 69 4.01 6.15 0.53
CA ALA A 69 3.44 6.80 -0.65
C ALA A 69 2.02 7.33 -0.41
N SER A 70 1.26 6.66 0.47
CA SER A 70 -0.12 7.00 0.80
C SER A 70 -0.22 7.93 2.01
N GLU A 71 0.49 7.60 3.10
CA GLU A 71 0.42 8.30 4.39
C GLU A 71 1.30 9.55 4.44
N SER A 72 2.45 9.55 3.76
CA SER A 72 3.51 10.57 3.94
C SER A 72 4.16 10.99 2.63
N ASN A 73 3.35 11.37 1.63
CA ASN A 73 3.82 11.71 0.28
C ASN A 73 4.55 13.07 0.14
N TYR A 74 5.46 13.34 1.07
CA TYR A 74 6.22 14.57 1.22
C TYR A 74 7.72 14.35 0.96
N PRO A 75 8.49 15.39 0.56
CA PRO A 75 9.94 15.26 0.37
C PRO A 75 10.73 14.92 1.65
N GLN A 76 10.12 15.10 2.82
CA GLN A 76 10.65 14.78 4.14
C GLN A 76 9.56 14.01 4.92
N PRO A 77 9.45 12.68 4.77
CA PRO A 77 8.34 11.92 5.33
C PRO A 77 8.48 11.64 6.83
N TYR A 78 9.71 11.53 7.36
CA TYR A 78 9.94 11.11 8.76
C TYR A 78 9.59 12.17 9.80
N GLY A 79 9.65 13.47 9.46
CA GLY A 79 9.27 14.56 10.35
C GLY A 79 7.82 15.00 10.20
N VAL A 80 7.05 14.46 9.24
CA VAL A 80 5.78 15.08 8.82
C VAL A 80 4.64 14.80 9.80
N LEU A 81 4.01 15.87 10.28
CA LEU A 81 2.76 15.80 11.03
C LEU A 81 1.58 15.79 10.05
N TYR A 82 0.41 15.32 10.51
CA TYR A 82 -0.83 15.46 9.77
C TYR A 82 -1.01 16.90 9.22
N GLY A 83 -1.35 17.02 7.93
CA GLY A 83 -1.46 18.31 7.23
C GLY A 83 -0.17 18.82 6.60
N GLY A 84 1.01 18.31 6.96
CA GLY A 84 2.27 18.57 6.27
C GLY A 84 3.32 19.42 7.01
N GLU A 85 3.04 19.84 8.24
CA GLU A 85 4.03 20.50 9.12
C GLU A 85 5.19 19.53 9.44
N GLN A 86 6.35 20.04 9.85
CA GLN A 86 7.48 19.20 10.30
C GLN A 86 7.68 19.34 11.81
N ALA A 87 7.95 18.23 12.49
CA ALA A 87 8.44 18.23 13.87
C ALA A 87 9.91 18.71 13.93
N GLU A 88 10.25 19.52 14.93
CA GLU A 88 11.61 20.03 15.16
C GLU A 88 12.51 19.01 15.90
N ASP A 89 11.91 18.14 16.72
CA ASP A 89 12.58 17.05 17.41
C ASP A 89 11.89 15.70 17.13
N LEU A 90 12.68 14.64 17.12
CA LEU A 90 12.27 13.24 16.96
C LEU A 90 12.85 12.33 18.06
N SER A 91 13.45 12.89 19.12
CA SER A 91 13.93 12.13 20.30
C SER A 91 12.81 11.36 21.02
N SER A 92 11.55 11.76 20.80
CA SER A 92 10.33 11.00 21.06
C SER A 92 9.32 11.24 19.94
N HIS A 93 8.18 10.57 20.00
CA HIS A 93 7.03 10.93 19.16
C HIS A 93 6.58 12.37 19.46
N PRO A 94 6.18 13.20 18.46
CA PRO A 94 5.91 14.62 18.69
C PRO A 94 4.63 14.94 19.50
N ASP A 95 3.69 13.99 19.57
CA ASP A 95 2.40 14.07 20.30
C ASP A 95 1.55 15.33 20.03
N LYS A 96 1.78 16.01 18.89
CA LYS A 96 1.08 17.24 18.53
C LYS A 96 -0.33 16.93 18.05
N CYS A 97 -1.34 17.27 18.86
CA CYS A 97 -2.76 17.25 18.49
C CYS A 97 -3.02 18.29 17.38
N VAL A 98 -3.10 17.85 16.12
CA VAL A 98 -3.39 18.67 14.94
C VAL A 98 -4.83 18.45 14.48
N THR A 99 -5.57 19.53 14.26
CA THR A 99 -6.99 19.47 13.86
C THR A 99 -7.18 18.82 12.48
N ILE A 100 -8.09 17.85 12.41
CA ILE A 100 -8.50 17.18 11.18
C ILE A 100 -9.40 18.12 10.37
N VAL A 101 -8.96 18.42 9.14
CA VAL A 101 -9.64 19.37 8.22
C VAL A 101 -10.42 18.70 7.08
N THR A 102 -10.23 17.39 6.86
CA THR A 102 -10.82 16.59 5.79
C THR A 102 -11.45 15.29 6.34
N GLY A 103 -12.01 14.43 5.47
CA GLY A 103 -12.61 13.16 5.90
C GLY A 103 -13.92 13.31 6.68
N PRO A 104 -14.36 12.24 7.38
CA PRO A 104 -15.51 12.25 8.29
C PRO A 104 -15.16 12.80 9.69
N ASN A 105 -13.90 12.68 10.12
CA ASN A 105 -13.41 13.00 11.47
C ASN A 105 -13.07 14.49 11.68
N ARG A 106 -13.65 15.41 10.89
CA ARG A 106 -13.31 16.84 10.95
C ARG A 106 -13.56 17.45 12.32
N VAL A 107 -12.80 18.48 12.67
CA VAL A 107 -12.83 19.21 13.96
C VAL A 107 -12.28 18.43 15.15
N ASN A 108 -12.26 17.09 15.13
CA ASN A 108 -11.40 16.30 16.02
C ASN A 108 -9.91 16.60 15.71
N CYS A 109 -8.99 16.22 16.61
CA CYS A 109 -7.57 16.22 16.31
C CYS A 109 -6.99 14.81 16.18
N THR A 110 -5.85 14.71 15.52
CA THR A 110 -5.01 13.52 15.43
C THR A 110 -3.59 13.87 15.88
N THR A 111 -2.86 12.89 16.40
CA THR A 111 -1.41 13.01 16.64
C THR A 111 -0.56 12.31 15.58
N ALA A 112 -1.20 11.91 14.46
CA ALA A 112 -0.56 11.25 13.32
C ALA A 112 0.72 11.97 12.87
N ALA A 113 1.84 11.26 12.96
CA ALA A 113 3.17 11.79 12.67
C ALA A 113 4.10 10.77 11.97
N GLY A 114 5.13 11.32 11.33
CA GLY A 114 6.19 10.57 10.68
C GLY A 114 5.77 9.81 9.44
N ARG A 115 6.68 8.94 8.99
CA ARG A 115 6.64 8.28 7.68
C ARG A 115 5.44 7.35 7.49
N TYR A 116 4.85 6.89 8.59
CA TYR A 116 3.74 5.94 8.59
C TYR A 116 2.50 6.49 9.31
N GLN A 117 2.47 7.80 9.57
CA GLN A 117 1.40 8.52 10.29
C GLN A 117 0.97 7.81 11.58
N PHE A 118 1.96 7.35 12.36
CA PHE A 118 1.74 6.75 13.67
C PHE A 118 1.00 7.75 14.58
N LEU A 119 -0.03 7.28 15.29
CA LEU A 119 -0.57 7.96 16.47
C LEU A 119 0.37 7.71 17.65
N THR A 120 0.41 8.62 18.62
CA THR A 120 1.27 8.52 19.82
C THR A 120 1.05 7.21 20.58
N THR A 121 -0.21 6.79 20.73
CA THR A 121 -0.59 5.53 21.39
C THR A 121 -0.06 4.32 20.63
N THR A 122 -0.27 4.27 19.31
CA THR A 122 0.25 3.22 18.43
C THR A 122 1.78 3.18 18.46
N TRP A 123 2.45 4.34 18.41
CA TRP A 123 3.91 4.39 18.53
C TRP A 123 4.39 3.78 19.84
N ILE A 124 3.86 4.22 20.99
CA ILE A 124 4.26 3.71 22.31
C ILE A 124 3.99 2.21 22.44
N GLU A 125 2.85 1.72 21.94
CA GLU A 125 2.48 0.31 21.97
C GLU A 125 3.44 -0.56 21.14
N LYS A 126 3.66 -0.19 19.86
CA LYS A 126 4.49 -0.99 18.95
C LYS A 126 5.98 -0.82 19.24
N ALA A 127 6.44 0.37 19.62
CA ALA A 127 7.83 0.59 20.00
C ALA A 127 8.23 -0.22 21.25
N ARG A 128 7.32 -0.42 22.22
CA ARG A 128 7.58 -1.32 23.37
C ARG A 128 7.92 -2.75 22.97
N ILE A 129 7.39 -3.22 21.84
CA ILE A 129 7.61 -4.58 21.33
C ILE A 129 8.82 -4.62 20.40
N TYR A 130 8.91 -3.69 19.44
CA TYR A 130 9.79 -3.79 18.27
C TYR A 130 10.96 -2.79 18.23
N HIS A 131 11.02 -1.80 19.13
CA HIS A 131 12.06 -0.77 19.05
C HIS A 131 13.43 -1.36 19.44
N PRO A 132 14.46 -1.31 18.57
CA PRO A 132 15.69 -2.09 18.77
C PRO A 132 16.63 -1.50 19.84
N ARG A 133 16.43 -0.25 20.27
CA ARG A 133 17.31 0.46 21.22
C ARG A 133 16.54 1.40 22.18
N PRO A 134 15.58 0.90 22.97
CA PRO A 134 14.83 1.76 23.90
C PRO A 134 15.77 2.34 24.95
N TRP A 135 15.62 3.62 25.27
CA TRP A 135 16.29 4.19 26.44
C TRP A 135 15.54 3.71 27.68
N ARG A 136 16.29 3.30 28.72
CA ARG A 136 15.74 2.74 29.96
C ARG A 136 16.47 3.31 31.17
N PHE A 137 15.71 3.78 32.15
CA PHE A 137 16.22 4.23 33.44
C PHE A 137 15.25 3.89 34.57
N LEU A 138 15.66 3.01 35.49
CA LEU A 138 14.79 2.44 36.52
C LEU A 138 13.52 1.80 35.92
N LEU A 139 12.35 2.40 36.16
CA LEU A 139 11.05 1.96 35.63
C LEU A 139 10.60 2.77 34.40
N TRP A 140 11.41 3.72 33.94
CA TRP A 140 11.10 4.57 32.80
C TRP A 140 11.69 3.99 31.51
N GLU A 141 10.88 4.00 30.45
CA GLU A 141 11.28 3.65 29.09
C GLU A 141 10.97 4.82 28.15
N SER A 142 11.84 5.10 27.19
CA SER A 142 11.51 6.00 26.07
C SER A 142 12.02 5.47 24.73
N TYR A 143 11.35 5.93 23.67
CA TYR A 143 11.38 5.34 22.34
C TYR A 143 11.60 6.45 21.31
N SER A 144 12.81 6.50 20.74
CA SER A 144 13.20 7.53 19.78
C SER A 144 12.41 7.37 18.48
N PHE A 145 11.81 8.46 18.03
CA PHE A 145 11.04 8.52 16.79
C PHE A 145 11.90 8.96 15.60
N GLU A 146 13.23 8.91 15.72
CA GLU A 146 14.15 9.15 14.62
C GLU A 146 13.90 8.18 13.43
N PRO A 147 14.29 8.57 12.19
CA PRO A 147 13.98 7.82 10.98
C PRO A 147 14.33 6.32 11.01
N GLN A 148 15.51 5.96 11.55
CA GLN A 148 15.96 4.57 11.65
C GLN A 148 15.07 3.71 12.54
N TYR A 149 14.38 4.30 13.53
CA TYR A 149 13.54 3.60 14.48
C TYR A 149 12.07 3.57 14.03
N GLN A 150 11.58 4.61 13.36
CA GLN A 150 10.31 4.53 12.61
C GLN A 150 10.34 3.36 11.60
N ASP A 151 11.41 3.25 10.83
CA ASP A 151 11.63 2.15 9.90
C ASP A 151 11.68 0.78 10.62
N ALA A 152 12.53 0.64 11.65
CA ALA A 152 12.72 -0.64 12.33
C ALA A 152 11.46 -1.15 13.03
N VAL A 153 10.75 -0.29 13.77
CA VAL A 153 9.48 -0.64 14.43
C VAL A 153 8.42 -1.04 13.39
N MET A 154 8.38 -0.36 12.24
CA MET A 154 7.46 -0.71 11.16
C MET A 154 7.82 -2.03 10.49
N HIS A 155 9.10 -2.27 10.19
CA HIS A 155 9.57 -3.49 9.52
C HIS A 155 9.28 -4.74 10.35
N GLU A 156 9.68 -4.73 11.62
CA GLU A 156 9.44 -5.85 12.53
C GLU A 156 7.94 -6.04 12.78
N TRP A 157 7.16 -4.96 12.97
CA TRP A 157 5.71 -5.09 13.15
C TRP A 157 5.03 -5.69 11.91
N LEU A 158 5.37 -5.27 10.69
CA LEU A 158 4.85 -5.86 9.45
C LEU A 158 5.34 -7.31 9.21
N SER A 159 6.38 -7.75 9.93
CA SER A 159 6.91 -9.11 9.85
C SER A 159 6.36 -10.05 10.93
N ASP A 160 5.69 -9.53 11.98
CA ASP A 160 5.16 -10.35 13.07
C ASP A 160 3.85 -11.05 12.67
N TYR A 161 3.95 -12.36 12.44
CA TYR A 161 2.83 -13.25 12.18
C TYR A 161 1.70 -13.15 13.22
N TYR A 162 2.01 -12.99 14.51
CA TYR A 162 1.01 -12.93 15.57
C TYR A 162 0.30 -11.57 15.62
N ALA A 163 0.94 -10.49 15.15
CA ALA A 163 0.33 -9.17 15.07
C ALA A 163 -0.74 -9.06 13.97
N TRP A 164 -0.64 -9.88 12.91
CA TRP A 164 -1.52 -9.84 11.74
C TRP A 164 -2.33 -11.13 11.51
N GLY A 165 -2.01 -12.22 12.20
CA GLY A 165 -2.56 -13.55 11.95
C GLY A 165 -2.10 -14.19 10.62
N ALA A 166 -1.10 -13.61 9.96
CA ALA A 166 -0.70 -13.92 8.60
C ALA A 166 0.80 -13.64 8.36
N ASP A 167 1.43 -14.45 7.52
CA ASP A 167 2.81 -14.25 7.07
C ASP A 167 2.83 -13.27 5.88
N ILE A 168 2.84 -11.98 6.20
CA ILE A 168 2.90 -10.91 5.19
C ILE A 168 4.16 -11.04 4.29
N PRO A 169 5.38 -11.30 4.81
CA PRO A 169 6.55 -11.57 3.96
C PRO A 169 6.33 -12.68 2.92
N GLN A 170 5.65 -13.77 3.27
CA GLN A 170 5.36 -14.88 2.35
C GLN A 170 4.22 -14.57 1.38
N LEU A 171 3.15 -13.91 1.84
CA LEU A 171 2.04 -13.47 0.98
C LEU A 171 2.52 -12.50 -0.12
N LEU A 172 3.40 -11.56 0.23
CA LEU A 172 3.98 -10.63 -0.74
C LEU A 172 4.89 -11.32 -1.77
N ARG A 173 5.60 -12.39 -1.39
CA ARG A 173 6.36 -13.24 -2.33
C ARG A 173 5.46 -14.02 -3.28
N GLN A 174 4.28 -14.44 -2.81
CA GLN A 174 3.27 -15.13 -3.60
C GLN A 174 2.49 -14.20 -4.55
N GLY A 175 2.63 -12.87 -4.39
CA GLY A 175 1.92 -11.88 -5.18
C GLY A 175 0.56 -11.48 -4.62
N GLU A 176 0.21 -11.90 -3.40
CA GLU A 176 -1.07 -11.64 -2.72
C GLU A 176 -1.18 -10.21 -2.14
N TRP A 177 -0.68 -9.21 -2.89
CA TRP A 177 -0.60 -7.82 -2.43
C TRP A 177 -1.97 -7.18 -2.17
N ASP A 178 -3.02 -7.60 -2.87
CA ASP A 178 -4.40 -7.13 -2.63
C ASP A 178 -4.92 -7.61 -1.27
N TYR A 179 -4.69 -8.89 -0.95
CA TYR A 179 -5.03 -9.45 0.36
C TYR A 179 -4.24 -8.76 1.47
N VAL A 180 -2.95 -8.47 1.26
CA VAL A 180 -2.13 -7.71 2.22
C VAL A 180 -2.65 -6.28 2.41
N PHE A 181 -2.95 -5.52 1.34
CA PHE A 181 -3.49 -4.16 1.49
C PHE A 181 -4.84 -4.16 2.22
N ARG A 182 -5.70 -5.14 1.95
CA ARG A 182 -6.99 -5.35 2.60
C ARG A 182 -6.89 -5.79 4.07
N LEU A 183 -5.84 -6.54 4.42
CA LEU A 183 -5.52 -6.90 5.81
C LEU A 183 -5.05 -5.67 6.59
N LEU A 184 -4.23 -4.83 5.96
CA LEU A 184 -3.64 -3.64 6.57
C LEU A 184 -4.57 -2.41 6.60
N SER A 185 -5.66 -2.38 5.82
CA SER A 185 -6.55 -1.23 5.72
C SER A 185 -7.31 -0.85 7.00
N GLY A 186 -7.36 -1.76 7.99
CA GLY A 186 -7.86 -1.47 9.33
C GLY A 186 -6.90 -0.62 10.19
N THR A 187 -5.62 -0.55 9.80
CA THR A 187 -4.59 0.31 10.43
C THR A 187 -4.31 1.54 9.56
N TRP A 188 -4.18 1.36 8.25
CA TRP A 188 -3.93 2.44 7.28
C TRP A 188 -5.12 2.55 6.32
N THR A 189 -6.12 3.34 6.70
CA THR A 189 -7.38 3.54 5.94
C THR A 189 -7.14 4.07 4.52
N SER A 190 -5.98 4.67 4.27
CA SER A 190 -5.57 5.22 2.98
C SER A 190 -5.12 4.15 1.95
N LEU A 191 -4.82 2.93 2.38
CA LEU A 191 -4.45 1.80 1.49
C LEU A 191 -5.60 1.33 0.58
N GLY A 192 -6.78 1.94 0.70
CA GLY A 192 -8.03 1.46 0.12
C GLY A 192 -8.73 0.48 1.04
N TYR A 193 -9.90 -0.01 0.64
CA TYR A 193 -10.78 -0.92 1.40
C TYR A 193 -11.30 -0.41 2.76
N GLY A 194 -10.68 0.60 3.37
CA GLY A 194 -11.23 1.44 4.44
C GLY A 194 -12.09 2.60 3.94
N ILE A 195 -12.37 3.56 4.82
CA ILE A 195 -13.28 4.70 4.55
C ILE A 195 -12.59 5.99 4.08
N GLU A 196 -11.26 6.00 3.95
CA GLU A 196 -10.44 7.22 3.70
C GLU A 196 -9.41 7.04 2.57
N SER A 197 -9.80 6.37 1.48
CA SER A 197 -9.02 6.35 0.24
C SER A 197 -8.64 7.76 -0.23
N ASN A 198 -7.42 7.93 -0.73
CA ASN A 198 -6.84 9.20 -1.12
C ASN A 198 -6.47 9.22 -2.64
N SER A 199 -5.74 10.25 -3.09
CA SER A 199 -5.27 10.34 -4.48
C SER A 199 -4.18 9.33 -4.86
N MET A 200 -3.67 8.56 -3.91
CA MET A 200 -2.59 7.57 -4.07
C MET A 200 -3.12 6.15 -4.14
N THR A 201 -4.23 5.85 -3.46
CA THR A 201 -4.90 4.54 -3.44
C THR A 201 -4.97 3.83 -4.81
N PRO A 202 -5.38 4.49 -5.92
CA PRO A 202 -5.48 3.82 -7.23
C PRO A 202 -4.14 3.39 -7.85
N TYR A 203 -3.02 3.89 -7.32
CA TYR A 203 -1.67 3.68 -7.84
C TYR A 203 -0.80 2.77 -6.95
N LEU A 204 -1.25 2.42 -5.74
CA LEU A 204 -0.47 1.65 -4.77
C LEU A 204 0.06 0.30 -5.31
N PRO A 205 -0.67 -0.45 -6.15
CA PRO A 205 -0.13 -1.69 -6.75
C PRO A 205 1.05 -1.42 -7.67
N GLN A 206 0.96 -0.42 -8.55
CA GLN A 206 2.04 -0.03 -9.47
C GLN A 206 3.24 0.55 -8.71
N ILE A 207 2.97 1.33 -7.65
CA ILE A 207 3.99 1.86 -6.76
C ILE A 207 4.75 0.74 -6.07
N TYR A 208 4.03 -0.24 -5.51
CA TYR A 208 4.63 -1.40 -4.85
C TYR A 208 5.52 -2.20 -5.82
N GLN A 209 5.06 -2.48 -7.03
CA GLN A 209 5.87 -3.18 -8.04
C GLN A 209 7.12 -2.36 -8.44
N GLN A 210 7.01 -1.03 -8.59
CA GLN A 210 8.17 -0.18 -8.83
C GLN A 210 9.17 -0.25 -7.66
N VAL A 211 8.75 0.00 -6.42
CA VAL A 211 9.70 0.08 -5.30
C VAL A 211 10.24 -1.30 -4.91
N LEU A 212 9.51 -2.39 -5.16
CA LEU A 212 10.05 -3.76 -5.02
C LEU A 212 11.22 -4.00 -5.98
N ALA A 213 11.12 -3.55 -7.23
CA ALA A 213 12.22 -3.60 -8.20
C ALA A 213 13.40 -2.63 -7.86
N GLU A 214 13.26 -1.79 -6.84
CA GLU A 214 14.31 -0.92 -6.30
C GLU A 214 14.88 -1.44 -4.95
N GLU A 215 14.32 -2.51 -4.37
CA GLU A 215 14.76 -3.12 -3.09
C GLU A 215 15.34 -4.55 -3.26
N LEU A 216 15.23 -5.15 -4.45
CA LEU A 216 15.77 -6.46 -4.84
C LEU A 216 17.17 -6.37 -5.48
#